data_AF-A0A5C9ELV4-F1
#
_entry.id   AF-A0A5C9ELV4-F1
#
_cell.length_a   1.000
_cell.length_b   1.000
_cell.length_c   1.000
_cell.angle_alpha   90.00
_cell.angle_beta   90.00
_cell.angle_gamma   90.00
#
_symmetry.space_group_name_H-M   'P 1'
#
loop_
_entity.id
_entity.type
_entity.pdbx_description
1 polymer ?
#
loop_
_entity_poly.entity_id
_entity_poly.type
_entity_poly.pdbx_seq_one_letter_code
_entity_poly.pdbx_strand_id
1 'polypeptide(L)'
;MIEEEKDEDVLEKDISWKKIVKHIVVVALLILGVVIIYAGIGPDQITNFFMGFTLVCVATTILQFPQKEEDPFKQTLTILKCSNCELTQVRHYEDGDYVYKIDGQCEKCDGNMIITKIYSVKLKRPTVPTEQEKVSLKNS
;
A
#
# COMPACT_ATOMS: atom_id res chain seq x y z
N MET A 1 -6.35 10.43 30.35
CA MET A 1 -5.50 9.23 30.34
C MET A 1 -5.88 8.41 29.12
N ILE A 2 -5.34 8.77 27.96
CA ILE A 2 -5.42 7.98 26.71
C ILE A 2 -4.15 8.35 25.93
N GLU A 3 -3.01 7.73 26.24
CA GLU A 3 -1.75 7.93 25.50
C GLU A 3 -0.95 6.64 25.30
N GLU A 4 -1.55 5.44 25.37
CA GLU A 4 -0.78 4.18 25.28
C GLU A 4 -1.13 3.29 24.07
N GLU A 5 -2.13 3.62 23.25
CA GLU A 5 -2.59 2.71 22.17
C GLU A 5 -1.92 2.91 20.80
N LYS A 6 -0.91 3.79 20.67
CA LYS A 6 -0.24 4.04 19.36
C LYS A 6 1.08 3.31 19.15
N ASP A 7 1.57 2.59 20.14
CA ASP A 7 2.92 2.01 20.10
C ASP A 7 2.92 0.51 19.77
N GLU A 8 1.78 -0.18 19.88
CA GLU A 8 1.70 -1.63 19.67
C GLU A 8 1.51 -2.05 18.19
N ASP A 9 1.04 -1.15 17.32
CA ASP A 9 0.82 -1.46 15.89
C ASP A 9 2.10 -1.40 15.03
N VAL A 10 3.27 -1.13 15.62
CA VAL A 10 4.57 -1.05 14.92
C VAL A 10 5.20 -2.45 14.72
N LEU A 11 4.66 -3.50 15.36
CA LEU A 11 5.33 -4.79 15.52
C LEU A 11 5.16 -5.81 14.38
N GLU A 12 4.36 -5.55 13.35
CA GLU A 12 4.33 -6.39 12.14
C GLU A 12 4.60 -5.54 10.89
N LYS A 13 5.70 -4.80 10.91
CA LYS A 13 6.29 -4.34 9.66
C LYS A 13 6.85 -5.56 8.96
N ASP A 14 6.06 -6.17 8.08
CA ASP A 14 6.53 -7.10 7.05
C ASP A 14 7.74 -6.47 6.38
N ILE A 15 8.94 -6.81 6.86
CA ILE A 15 10.16 -6.20 6.37
C ILE A 15 10.30 -6.74 4.96
N SER A 16 9.95 -5.91 3.98
CA SER A 16 10.02 -6.25 2.58
C SER A 16 11.48 -6.61 2.29
N TRP A 17 11.78 -7.91 2.24
CA TRP A 17 13.12 -8.46 2.07
C TRP A 17 13.83 -7.86 0.84
N LYS A 18 13.04 -7.51 -0.17
CA LYS A 18 13.49 -6.79 -1.37
C LYS A 18 14.10 -5.42 -1.06
N LYS A 19 13.54 -4.67 -0.09
CA LYS A 19 14.09 -3.39 0.38
C LYS A 19 15.44 -3.60 1.09
N ILE A 20 15.53 -4.59 1.98
CA ILE A 20 16.80 -4.92 2.68
C ILE A 20 17.88 -5.29 1.67
N VAL A 21 17.59 -6.21 0.74
CA VAL A 21 18.56 -6.64 -0.28
C VAL A 21 19.02 -5.46 -1.14
N LYS A 22 18.11 -4.58 -1.57
CA LYS A 22 18.47 -3.35 -2.30
C LYS A 22 19.47 -2.50 -1.51
N HIS A 23 19.23 -2.28 -0.22
CA HIS A 23 20.12 -1.48 0.61
C HIS A 23 21.48 -2.14 0.84
N ILE A 24 21.52 -3.46 1.07
CA ILE A 24 22.78 -4.22 1.19
C ILE A 24 23.62 -4.11 -0.08
N VAL A 25 22.99 -4.27 -1.26
CA VAL A 25 23.67 -4.16 -2.55
C VAL A 25 24.25 -2.76 -2.76
N VAL A 26 23.50 -1.70 -2.41
CA VAL A 26 23.99 -0.32 -2.52
C VAL A 26 25.19 -0.08 -1.60
N VAL A 27 25.12 -0.52 -0.33
CA VAL A 27 26.22 -0.36 0.62
C VAL A 27 27.47 -1.11 0.12
N ALA A 28 27.30 -2.31 -0.42
CA ALA A 28 28.40 -3.07 -1.01
C ALA A 28 29.06 -2.34 -2.19
N LEU A 29 28.27 -1.73 -3.09
CA LEU A 29 28.78 -0.94 -4.21
C LEU A 29 29.52 0.33 -3.76
N LEU A 30 29.04 1.00 -2.70
CA LEU A 30 29.72 2.16 -2.12
C LEU A 30 31.08 1.77 -1.54
N ILE A 31 31.13 0.67 -0.77
CA ILE A 31 32.38 0.15 -0.21
C ILE A 31 33.34 -0.24 -1.33
N LEU A 32 32.86 -0.91 -2.38
CA LEU A 32 33.68 -1.29 -3.54
C LEU A 32 34.27 -0.05 -4.24
N GLY A 33 33.47 0.99 -4.47
CA GLY A 33 33.94 2.24 -5.07
C GLY A 33 35.03 2.90 -4.24
N VAL A 34 34.87 2.93 -2.91
CA VAL A 34 35.90 3.45 -1.98
C VAL A 34 37.16 2.60 -2.03
N VAL A 35 37.04 1.27 -2.05
CA VAL A 35 38.20 0.36 -2.14
C VAL A 35 38.98 0.59 -3.43
N ILE A 36 38.32 0.78 -4.58
CA ILE A 36 39.00 1.05 -5.86
C ILE A 36 39.82 2.35 -5.80
N ILE A 37 39.31 3.39 -5.12
CA ILE A 37 40.00 4.67 -4.94
C ILE A 37 41.27 4.51 -4.11
N TYR A 38 41.22 3.75 -3.02
CA TYR A 38 42.35 3.63 -2.09
C TYR A 38 43.33 2.49 -2.40
N ALA A 39 42.84 1.34 -2.86
CA ALA A 39 43.66 0.18 -3.18
C ALA A 39 44.29 0.25 -4.59
N GLY A 40 43.77 1.12 -5.45
CA GLY A 40 44.37 1.43 -6.74
C GLY A 40 44.40 0.26 -7.73
N ILE A 41 43.27 -0.43 -7.92
CA ILE A 41 43.17 -1.69 -8.70
C ILE A 41 43.37 -1.50 -10.22
N GLY A 42 43.18 -0.28 -10.73
CA GLY A 42 43.35 0.09 -12.14
C GLY A 42 44.75 0.59 -12.51
N PRO A 43 44.97 0.87 -13.81
CA PRO A 43 46.31 1.11 -14.38
C PRO A 43 47.01 2.37 -13.86
N ASP A 44 46.24 3.39 -13.46
CA ASP A 44 46.75 4.65 -12.96
C ASP A 44 45.76 5.30 -11.97
N GLN A 45 46.26 6.28 -11.20
CA GLN A 45 45.52 6.94 -10.13
C GLN A 45 44.30 7.71 -10.65
N ILE A 46 44.39 8.29 -11.85
CA ILE A 46 43.32 9.10 -12.43
C ILE A 46 42.17 8.17 -12.84
N THR A 47 42.50 7.05 -13.51
CA THR A 47 41.54 6.00 -13.87
C THR A 47 40.84 5.43 -12.63
N ASN A 48 41.55 5.18 -11.54
CA ASN A 48 40.98 4.70 -10.28
C ASN A 48 39.99 5.70 -9.66
N PHE A 49 40.31 7.00 -9.71
CA PHE A 49 39.43 8.04 -9.20
C PHE A 49 38.12 8.13 -10.00
N PHE A 50 38.19 8.15 -11.34
CA PHE A 50 36.99 8.19 -12.18
C PHE A 50 36.15 6.92 -12.05
N MET A 51 36.78 5.74 -11.99
CA MET A 51 36.07 4.47 -11.84
C MET A 51 35.38 4.35 -10.47
N GLY A 52 36.06 4.74 -9.39
CA GLY A 52 35.46 4.77 -8.06
C GLY A 52 34.33 5.80 -7.92
N PHE A 53 34.53 7.01 -8.44
CA PHE A 53 33.53 8.08 -8.40
C PHE A 53 32.27 7.71 -9.19
N THR A 54 32.42 7.12 -10.38
CA THR A 54 31.27 6.67 -11.19
C THR A 54 30.46 5.58 -10.47
N LEU A 55 31.12 4.62 -9.80
CA LEU A 55 30.43 3.61 -8.99
C LEU A 55 29.63 4.20 -7.83
N VAL A 56 30.19 5.20 -7.13
CA VAL A 56 29.48 5.89 -6.04
C VAL A 56 28.25 6.63 -6.59
N CYS A 57 28.39 7.36 -7.70
CA CYS A 57 27.27 8.05 -8.35
C CYS A 57 26.16 7.10 -8.80
N VAL A 58 26.52 5.94 -9.37
CA VAL A 58 25.55 4.90 -9.75
C VAL A 58 24.85 4.35 -8.51
N ALA A 59 25.59 4.03 -7.45
CA ALA A 59 25.03 3.54 -6.19
C ALA A 59 24.02 4.54 -5.58
N THR A 60 24.33 5.84 -5.59
CA THR A 60 23.39 6.87 -5.10
C THR A 60 22.18 7.04 -6.02
N THR A 61 22.33 6.85 -7.33
CA THR A 61 21.20 6.91 -8.27
C THR A 61 20.21 5.79 -8.01
N ILE A 62 20.69 4.56 -7.74
CA ILE A 62 19.83 3.41 -7.39
C ILE A 62 18.98 3.69 -6.15
N LEU A 63 19.48 4.46 -5.18
CA LEU A 63 18.69 4.88 -4.02
C LEU A 63 17.53 5.80 -4.39
N GLN A 64 17.73 6.68 -5.38
CA GLN A 64 16.72 7.65 -5.83
C GLN A 64 15.64 7.03 -6.71
N PHE A 65 15.85 5.83 -7.26
CA PHE A 65 14.81 5.15 -8.02
C PHE A 65 13.58 4.85 -7.14
N PRO A 66 12.42 5.48 -7.42
CA PRO A 66 11.22 5.28 -6.63
C PRO A 66 10.79 3.83 -6.76
N GLN A 67 10.55 3.18 -5.63
CA GLN A 67 9.90 1.89 -5.65
C GLN A 67 8.43 2.12 -6.01
N LYS A 68 7.96 1.46 -7.06
CA LYS A 68 6.54 1.38 -7.36
C LYS A 68 5.90 0.56 -6.26
N GLU A 69 5.33 1.22 -5.27
CA GLU A 69 4.45 0.55 -4.32
C GLU A 69 3.20 0.14 -5.10
N GLU A 70 2.82 -1.14 -5.02
CA GLU A 70 1.54 -1.57 -5.56
C GLU A 70 0.45 -0.87 -4.76
N ASP A 71 -0.26 0.05 -5.41
CA ASP A 71 -1.34 0.78 -4.76
C ASP A 71 -2.36 -0.24 -4.23
N PRO A 72 -2.67 -0.22 -2.92
CA PRO A 72 -3.65 -1.15 -2.37
C PRO A 72 -4.99 -0.91 -3.04
N PHE A 73 -5.67 -1.98 -3.41
CA PHE A 73 -6.99 -1.90 -4.03
C PHE A 73 -7.94 -1.10 -3.13
N LYS A 74 -8.57 -0.06 -3.67
CA LYS A 74 -9.53 0.75 -2.91
C LYS A 74 -10.94 0.29 -3.26
N GLN A 75 -11.72 -0.05 -2.24
CA GLN A 75 -13.14 -0.36 -2.40
C GLN A 75 -13.97 0.61 -1.57
N THR A 76 -15.01 1.19 -2.17
CA THR A 76 -15.93 2.08 -1.46
C THR A 76 -17.11 1.28 -0.89
N LEU A 77 -17.38 1.49 0.39
CA LEU A 77 -18.45 0.84 1.14
C LEU A 77 -19.45 1.88 1.65
N THR A 78 -20.71 1.47 1.71
CA THR A 78 -21.83 2.22 2.24
C THR A 78 -22.30 1.53 3.52
N ILE A 79 -22.41 2.27 4.62
CA ILE A 79 -23.00 1.80 5.88
C ILE A 79 -24.40 2.35 6.04
N LEU A 80 -25.35 1.45 6.19
CA LEU A 80 -26.73 1.76 6.56
C LEU A 80 -26.96 1.46 8.03
N LYS A 81 -27.63 2.37 8.73
CA LYS A 81 -28.11 2.15 10.10
C LYS A 81 -29.60 2.33 10.15
N CYS A 82 -30.27 1.49 10.94
CA CYS A 82 -31.68 1.68 11.21
C CYS A 82 -31.91 2.93 12.06
N SER A 83 -33.00 3.66 11.79
CA SER A 83 -33.42 4.81 12.58
C SER A 83 -34.04 4.43 13.93
N ASN A 84 -34.46 3.17 14.11
CA ASN A 84 -35.27 2.73 15.25
C ASN A 84 -34.61 1.62 16.10
N CYS A 85 -33.63 0.90 15.54
CA CYS A 85 -32.89 -0.13 16.27
C CYS A 85 -31.39 -0.07 15.95
N GLU A 86 -30.58 -0.93 16.58
CA GLU A 86 -29.11 -0.94 16.43
C GLU A 86 -28.62 -1.72 15.19
N LEU A 87 -29.53 -2.14 14.28
CA LEU A 87 -29.13 -2.86 13.07
C LEU A 87 -28.26 -1.96 12.20
N THR A 88 -27.06 -2.46 11.90
CA THR A 88 -26.12 -1.86 10.96
C THR A 88 -25.87 -2.85 9.82
N GLN A 89 -25.99 -2.39 8.58
CA GLN A 89 -25.70 -3.15 7.38
C GLN A 89 -24.58 -2.46 6.61
N VAL A 90 -23.68 -3.25 6.03
CA VAL A 90 -22.58 -2.76 5.19
C VAL A 90 -22.74 -3.37 3.82
N ARG A 91 -22.77 -2.53 2.79
CA ARG A 91 -22.80 -2.97 1.38
C ARG A 91 -21.80 -2.20 0.54
N HIS A 92 -21.64 -2.63 -0.70
CA HIS A 92 -20.88 -1.87 -1.68
C HIS A 92 -21.57 -0.56 -1.98
N TYR A 93 -20.76 0.46 -2.26
CA TYR A 93 -21.26 1.70 -2.81
C TYR A 93 -21.97 1.42 -4.14
N GLU A 94 -23.15 2.02 -4.29
CA GLU A 94 -23.93 2.03 -5.52
C GLU A 94 -24.13 3.46 -6.00
N ASP A 95 -24.25 3.65 -7.31
CA ASP A 95 -24.43 4.96 -7.90
C ASP A 95 -25.73 5.62 -7.38
N GLY A 96 -25.59 6.84 -6.88
CA GLY A 96 -26.69 7.57 -6.24
C GLY A 96 -26.81 7.33 -4.72
N ASP A 97 -25.83 6.70 -4.09
CA ASP A 97 -25.69 6.71 -2.63
C ASP A 97 -25.19 8.06 -2.12
N TYR A 98 -25.86 8.60 -1.11
CA TYR A 98 -25.43 9.79 -0.39
C TYR A 98 -25.75 9.66 1.10
N VAL A 99 -24.99 10.37 1.93
CA VAL A 99 -25.18 10.35 3.39
C VAL A 99 -26.55 10.93 3.74
N TYR A 100 -27.28 10.25 4.63
CA TYR A 100 -28.66 10.48 5.04
C TYR A 100 -29.75 10.10 4.02
N LYS A 101 -29.41 9.41 2.93
CA LYS A 101 -30.41 8.77 2.06
C LYS A 101 -31.14 7.67 2.82
N ILE A 102 -32.48 7.62 2.69
CA ILE A 102 -33.30 6.49 3.13
C ILE A 102 -33.24 5.43 2.03
N ASP A 103 -32.80 4.23 2.39
CA ASP A 103 -32.53 3.15 1.43
C ASP A 103 -33.06 1.81 1.99
N GLY A 104 -34.38 1.67 1.91
CA GLY A 104 -35.10 0.46 2.33
C GLY A 104 -35.63 0.49 3.77
N GLN A 105 -36.25 -0.63 4.15
CA GLN A 105 -36.80 -0.89 5.48
C GLN A 105 -35.91 -1.85 6.25
N CYS A 106 -35.92 -1.72 7.58
CA CYS A 106 -35.13 -2.57 8.45
C CYS A 106 -35.73 -3.99 8.53
N GLU A 107 -34.87 -5.01 8.44
CA GLU A 107 -35.30 -6.41 8.50
C GLU A 107 -35.72 -6.87 9.91
N LYS A 108 -35.31 -6.12 10.96
CA LYS A 108 -35.59 -6.46 12.36
C LYS A 108 -36.75 -5.68 12.96
N CYS A 109 -37.10 -4.53 12.40
CA CYS A 109 -38.16 -3.65 12.91
C CYS A 109 -38.72 -2.79 11.79
N ASP A 110 -39.86 -2.14 11.99
CA ASP A 110 -40.51 -1.30 10.97
C ASP A 110 -39.83 0.08 10.75
N GLY A 111 -38.56 0.22 11.11
CA GLY A 111 -37.77 1.44 10.95
C GLY A 111 -37.17 1.58 9.54
N ASN A 112 -36.81 2.81 9.17
CA ASN A 112 -36.12 3.07 7.91
C ASN A 112 -34.62 2.81 8.04
N MET A 113 -34.02 2.25 6.99
CA MET A 113 -32.56 2.14 6.88
C MET A 113 -32.01 3.43 6.25
N ILE A 114 -31.04 4.05 6.92
CA ILE A 114 -30.47 5.34 6.52
C ILE A 114 -28.96 5.17 6.29
N ILE A 115 -28.46 5.64 5.15
CA ILE A 115 -27.03 5.68 4.88
C ILE A 115 -26.37 6.68 5.85
N THR A 116 -25.45 6.21 6.70
CA THR A 116 -24.78 7.07 7.68
C THR A 116 -23.32 7.36 7.33
N LYS A 117 -22.68 6.47 6.57
CA LYS A 117 -21.27 6.62 6.18
C LYS A 117 -21.04 6.04 4.79
N ILE A 118 -20.19 6.72 4.02
CA ILE A 118 -19.63 6.23 2.76
C ILE A 118 -18.13 6.46 2.85
N TYR A 119 -17.32 5.41 2.71
CA TYR A 119 -15.86 5.53 2.81
C TYR A 119 -15.14 4.47 1.99
N SER A 120 -13.92 4.79 1.57
CA SER A 120 -13.05 3.86 0.87
C SER A 120 -12.15 3.10 1.85
N VAL A 121 -12.12 1.78 1.73
CA VAL A 121 -11.20 0.89 2.43
C VAL A 121 -10.07 0.47 1.50
N LYS A 122 -8.86 0.36 2.05
CA LYS A 122 -7.70 -0.24 1.37
C LYS A 122 -7.73 -1.75 1.62
N LEU A 123 -7.78 -2.54 0.56
CA LEU A 123 -7.83 -4.00 0.62
C LEU A 123 -6.60 -4.61 -0.06
N LYS A 124 -6.14 -5.75 0.47
CA LYS A 124 -5.10 -6.56 -0.17
C LYS A 124 -5.63 -7.29 -1.41
N ARG A 125 -6.93 -7.61 -1.46
CA ARG A 125 -7.64 -8.26 -2.59
C ARG A 125 -9.11 -7.78 -2.65
N PRO A 126 -9.74 -7.71 -3.83
CA PRO A 126 -11.16 -7.37 -3.92
C PRO A 126 -12.03 -8.45 -3.27
N THR A 127 -13.06 -8.04 -2.54
CA THR A 127 -14.05 -8.94 -1.91
C THR A 127 -15.18 -9.36 -2.86
N VAL A 128 -15.27 -8.71 -4.03
CA VAL A 128 -16.23 -9.04 -5.09
C VAL A 128 -15.45 -9.42 -6.35
N PRO A 129 -15.85 -10.47 -7.07
CA PRO A 129 -15.28 -10.77 -8.37
C PRO A 129 -15.40 -9.56 -9.28
N THR A 130 -14.27 -9.16 -9.87
CA THR A 130 -14.24 -8.03 -10.81
C THR A 130 -15.15 -8.36 -11.99
N GLU A 131 -15.69 -7.36 -12.70
CA GLU A 131 -16.57 -7.60 -13.85
C GLU A 131 -15.91 -8.52 -14.91
N GLN A 132 -14.58 -8.44 -15.05
CA GLN A 132 -13.77 -9.35 -15.87
C GLN A 132 -13.76 -10.81 -15.37
N GLU A 133 -13.84 -11.02 -14.06
CA GLU A 133 -13.91 -12.35 -13.42
C GLU A 133 -15.32 -12.94 -13.51
N LYS A 134 -16.35 -12.11 -13.40
CA LYS A 134 -17.75 -12.52 -13.64
C LYS A 134 -17.98 -13.01 -15.07
N VAL A 135 -17.31 -12.39 -16.05
CA VAL A 135 -17.35 -12.83 -17.46
C VAL A 135 -16.64 -14.17 -17.66
N SER A 136 -15.52 -14.41 -16.97
CA SER A 136 -14.82 -15.70 -17.03
C SER A 136 -15.60 -16.84 -16.39
N LEU A 137 -16.33 -16.59 -15.30
CA LEU A 137 -17.18 -17.58 -14.64
C LEU A 137 -18.45 -17.92 -15.42
N LYS A 138 -18.91 -17.00 -16.27
CA LYS A 138 -20.10 -17.20 -17.10
C LYS A 138 -19.82 -17.99 -18.39
N ASN A 139 -18.54 -18.08 -18.78
CA ASN A 139 -18.08 -18.76 -20.00
C ASN A 139 -17.37 -20.11 -19.72
N SER A 140 -17.39 -20.56 -18.46
CA SER A 140 -16.91 -21.89 -18.03
C SER A 140 -18.08 -22.79 -17.65
#